data_AF-A0A1L5L443-F1
#
_entry.id   AF-A0A1L5L443-F1
#
_cell.length_a   1.000
_cell.length_b   1.000
_cell.length_c   1.000
_cell.angle_alpha   90.00
_cell.angle_beta   90.00
_cell.angle_gamma   90.00
#
_symmetry.space_group_name_H-M   'P 1'
#
loop_
_entity.id
_entity.type
_entity.pdbx_description
1 polymer ?
#
loop_
_entity_poly.entity_id
_entity_poly.type
_entity_poly.pdbx_seq_one_letter_code
_entity_poly.pdbx_strand_id
1 'polypeptide(L)'
;MCGVEENPERPEDFNLEGHGFVLVWDFMGRDLGLKNADLVVYARIFGFENSGKAFYESKSGTARFFGLSERAVFDAVKRLKEKDLIMEA
;
A
#
# COMPACT_ATOMS: atom_id res chain seq x y z
N MET A 1 -2.20 -2.22 -36.83
CA MET A 1 -2.99 -1.34 -35.96
C MET A 1 -3.23 -2.12 -34.68
N CYS A 2 -2.56 -1.75 -33.57
CA CYS A 2 -2.90 -2.34 -32.27
C CYS A 2 -4.25 -1.77 -31.86
N GLY A 3 -5.22 -2.66 -31.62
CA GLY A 3 -6.51 -2.27 -31.07
C GLY A 3 -6.29 -1.55 -29.76
N VAL A 4 -6.90 -0.37 -29.63
CA VAL A 4 -7.08 0.27 -28.33
C VAL A 4 -8.09 -0.62 -27.63
N GLU A 5 -7.64 -1.49 -26.73
CA GLU A 5 -8.57 -2.20 -25.85
C GLU A 5 -9.32 -1.11 -25.06
N GLU A 6 -10.60 -0.97 -25.34
CA GLU A 6 -11.48 -0.08 -24.59
C GLU A 6 -11.38 -0.46 -23.12
N ASN A 7 -10.82 0.46 -22.33
CA ASN A 7 -10.82 0.37 -20.88
C ASN A 7 -12.29 0.25 -20.45
N PRO A 8 -12.71 -0.85 -19.81
CA PRO A 8 -14.11 -1.05 -19.47
C PRO A 8 -14.62 0.17 -18.72
N GLU A 9 -15.76 0.71 -19.17
CA GLU A 9 -16.38 1.90 -18.59
C GLU A 9 -16.41 1.74 -17.07
N ARG A 10 -15.69 2.64 -16.40
CA ARG A 10 -15.60 2.67 -14.94
C ARG A 10 -17.05 2.71 -14.43
N PRO A 11 -17.48 1.77 -13.56
CA PRO A 11 -18.86 1.74 -13.10
C PRO A 11 -19.25 3.11 -12.54
N GLU A 12 -20.35 3.66 -13.04
CA GLU A 12 -20.78 5.06 -12.81
C GLU A 12 -21.03 5.36 -11.32
N ASP A 13 -21.20 4.32 -10.49
CA ASP A 13 -21.45 4.42 -9.04
C ASP A 13 -20.31 3.88 -8.16
N PHE A 14 -19.05 4.10 -8.53
CA PHE A 14 -17.94 3.88 -7.58
C PHE A 14 -17.84 5.04 -6.58
N ASN A 15 -18.81 5.12 -5.66
CA ASN A 15 -18.80 6.12 -4.58
C ASN A 15 -17.73 5.77 -3.54
N LEU A 16 -16.67 6.59 -3.48
CA LEU A 16 -15.55 6.45 -2.55
C LEU A 16 -15.72 7.30 -1.27
N GLU A 17 -16.87 7.93 -1.08
CA GLU A 17 -17.13 8.75 0.09
C GLU A 17 -16.99 7.93 1.38
N GLY A 18 -16.19 8.44 2.33
CA GLY A 18 -15.87 7.75 3.58
C GLY A 18 -14.83 6.62 3.47
N HIS A 19 -14.37 6.28 2.27
CA HIS A 19 -13.32 5.27 2.06
C HIS A 19 -11.92 5.89 2.07
N GLY A 20 -11.00 5.25 2.79
CA GLY A 20 -9.58 5.56 2.69
C GLY A 20 -8.93 4.80 1.54
N PHE A 21 -7.92 5.40 0.92
CA PHE A 21 -7.12 4.76 -0.12
C PHE A 21 -5.62 4.87 0.18
N VAL A 22 -4.84 4.08 -0.55
CA VAL A 22 -3.37 4.18 -0.58
C VAL A 22 -2.92 4.21 -2.03
N LEU A 23 -1.89 5.01 -2.32
CA LEU A 23 -1.29 5.05 -3.65
C LEU A 23 -0.17 4.02 -3.73
N VAL A 24 -0.32 3.07 -4.66
CA VAL A 24 0.74 2.14 -5.03
C VAL A 24 1.41 2.68 -6.28
N TRP A 25 2.69 3.03 -6.16
CA TRP A 25 3.51 3.49 -7.28
C TRP A 25 4.16 2.30 -7.97
N ASP A 26 4.39 2.41 -9.27
CA ASP A 26 4.89 1.30 -10.10
C ASP A 26 6.25 0.77 -9.62
N PHE A 27 7.16 1.65 -9.19
CA PHE A 27 8.48 1.27 -8.66
C PHE A 27 8.38 0.31 -7.45
N MET A 28 7.31 0.40 -6.66
CA MET A 28 7.12 -0.47 -5.49
C MET A 28 6.99 -1.94 -5.90
N GLY A 29 6.31 -2.20 -7.02
CA GLY A 29 6.17 -3.54 -7.57
C GLY A 29 7.32 -3.93 -8.50
N ARG A 30 7.74 -3.00 -9.37
CA ARG A 30 8.72 -3.28 -10.44
C ARG A 30 10.16 -3.32 -9.94
N ASP A 31 10.53 -2.35 -9.11
CA ASP A 31 11.93 -2.13 -8.74
C ASP A 31 12.22 -2.70 -7.35
N LEU A 32 11.29 -2.54 -6.39
CA LEU A 32 11.42 -3.11 -5.05
C LEU A 32 10.93 -4.56 -4.95
N GLY A 33 10.24 -5.06 -5.99
CA GLY A 33 9.70 -6.42 -6.04
C GLY A 33 8.67 -6.73 -4.95
N LEU A 34 8.00 -5.72 -4.38
CA LEU A 34 7.04 -5.91 -3.29
C LEU A 34 5.72 -6.46 -3.81
N LYS A 35 5.10 -7.34 -3.01
CA LYS A 35 3.83 -8.00 -3.32
C LYS A 35 2.99 -8.16 -2.06
N ASN A 36 1.68 -8.35 -2.21
CA ASN A 36 0.75 -8.68 -1.12
C ASN A 36 0.85 -7.68 0.06
N ALA A 37 0.92 -8.20 1.29
CA ALA A 37 1.02 -7.40 2.51
C ALA A 37 2.23 -6.44 2.48
N ASP A 38 3.39 -6.88 1.97
CA ASP A 38 4.60 -6.06 1.91
C ASP A 38 4.38 -4.81 1.04
N LEU A 39 3.67 -4.97 -0.09
CA LEU A 39 3.36 -3.88 -1.01
C LEU A 39 2.44 -2.85 -0.38
N VAL A 40 1.31 -3.29 0.19
CA VAL A 40 0.30 -2.36 0.72
C VAL A 40 0.77 -1.69 2.03
N VAL A 41 1.52 -2.41 2.87
CA VAL A 41 2.12 -1.85 4.08
C VAL A 41 3.17 -0.81 3.71
N TYR A 42 4.07 -1.12 2.77
CA TYR A 42 5.06 -0.16 2.29
C TYR A 42 4.40 1.07 1.66
N ALA A 43 3.42 0.88 0.79
CA ALA A 43 2.70 1.97 0.13
C ALA A 43 2.04 2.92 1.13
N ARG A 44 1.50 2.39 2.24
CA ARG A 44 0.91 3.21 3.31
C ARG A 44 1.98 4.07 3.97
N ILE A 45 3.06 3.46 4.46
CA ILE A 45 4.16 4.17 5.13
C ILE A 45 4.75 5.23 4.20
N PHE A 46 5.07 4.85 2.96
CA PHE A 46 5.58 5.75 1.94
C PHE A 46 4.63 6.91 1.65
N GLY A 47 3.32 6.66 1.59
CA GLY A 47 2.33 7.70 1.36
C GLY A 47 2.32 8.78 2.45
N PHE A 48 2.51 8.40 3.72
CA PHE A 48 2.64 9.37 4.81
C PHE A 48 3.94 10.17 4.68
N GLU A 49 5.09 9.49 4.53
CA GLU A 49 6.40 10.14 4.39
C GLU A 49 6.45 11.09 3.18
N ASN A 50 5.93 10.65 2.03
CA ASN A 50 5.83 11.46 0.82
C ASN A 50 4.89 12.67 0.96
N SER A 51 3.98 12.64 1.94
CA SER A 51 3.14 13.80 2.32
C SER A 51 3.81 14.72 3.36
N GLY A 52 5.06 14.45 3.73
CA GLY A 52 5.81 15.18 4.75
C GLY A 52 5.35 14.86 6.19
N LYS A 53 4.72 13.70 6.40
CA LYS A 53 4.21 13.25 7.70
C LYS A 53 4.89 11.95 8.09
N ALA A 54 5.36 11.88 9.34
CA ALA A 54 5.82 10.61 9.87
C ALA A 54 4.65 9.64 10.09
N PHE A 55 4.92 8.36 9.90
CA PHE A 55 3.96 7.28 10.09
C PHE A 55 3.92 6.82 11.56
N TYR A 56 2.83 7.14 12.27
CA TYR A 56 2.65 6.80 13.69
C TYR A 56 1.55 5.76 13.95
N GLU A 57 0.98 5.15 12.91
CA GLU A 57 -0.09 4.19 13.10
C GLU A 57 0.39 2.87 13.71
N SER A 58 -0.48 2.24 14.50
CA SER A 58 -0.24 0.90 15.01
C SER A 58 -0.33 -0.15 13.90
N LYS A 59 0.32 -1.30 14.14
CA LYS A 59 0.20 -2.50 13.29
C LYS A 59 -1.26 -2.98 13.20
N SER A 60 -2.01 -2.85 14.29
CA SER A 60 -3.45 -3.16 14.33
C SER A 60 -4.31 -2.22 13.49
N GLY A 61 -4.02 -0.92 13.50
CA GLY A 61 -4.69 0.07 12.64
C GLY A 61 -4.43 -0.19 11.15
N THR A 62 -3.18 -0.50 10.83
CA THR A 62 -2.77 -0.88 9.46
C THR A 62 -3.45 -2.17 9.00
N ALA A 63 -3.53 -3.19 9.88
CA ALA A 63 -4.21 -4.45 9.60
C ALA A 63 -5.69 -4.24 9.30
N ARG A 64 -6.39 -3.46 10.15
CA ARG A 64 -7.79 -3.10 9.94
C ARG A 64 -8.01 -2.36 8.63
N PHE A 65 -7.13 -1.41 8.29
CA PHE A 65 -7.25 -0.63 7.06
C PHE A 65 -7.21 -1.51 5.80
N PHE A 66 -6.34 -2.51 5.76
CA PHE A 66 -6.18 -3.40 4.61
C PHE A 66 -7.00 -4.70 4.69
N GLY A 67 -7.74 -4.93 5.77
CA GLY A 67 -8.42 -6.21 6.00
C GLY A 67 -7.44 -7.39 6.14
N LEU A 68 -6.22 -7.11 6.63
CA LEU A 68 -5.18 -8.12 6.85
C LEU A 68 -5.19 -8.60 8.30
N SER A 69 -4.56 -9.75 8.56
CA SER A 69 -4.25 -10.14 9.94
C SER A 69 -3.10 -9.31 10.49
N GLU A 70 -3.09 -9.06 11.80
CA GLU A 70 -1.97 -8.37 12.46
C GLU A 70 -0.65 -9.11 12.25
N ARG A 71 -0.69 -10.45 12.20
CA ARG A 71 0.47 -11.29 11.89
C ARG A 71 1.01 -11.00 10.50
N ALA A 72 0.14 -10.87 9.49
CA ALA A 72 0.58 -10.53 8.13
C ALA A 72 1.24 -9.15 8.08
N VAL A 73 0.69 -8.16 8.80
CA VAL A 73 1.30 -6.82 8.92
C VAL A 73 2.63 -6.88 9.67
N PHE A 74 2.71 -7.62 10.78
CA PHE A 74 3.95 -7.79 11.54
C PHE A 74 5.05 -8.42 10.68
N ASP A 75 4.74 -9.51 9.99
CA ASP A 75 5.69 -10.20 9.12
C ASP A 75 6.10 -9.32 7.93
N ALA A 76 5.19 -8.50 7.39
CA ALA A 76 5.49 -7.53 6.34
C ALA A 76 6.44 -6.42 6.85
N VAL A 77 6.15 -5.81 7.99
CA VAL A 77 7.03 -4.80 8.62
C VAL A 77 8.42 -5.39 8.86
N LYS A 78 8.49 -6.63 9.38
CA LYS A 78 9.77 -7.32 9.58
C LYS A 78 10.55 -7.45 8.27
N ARG A 79 9.94 -7.98 7.21
CA ARG A 79 10.59 -8.14 5.89
C ARG A 79 11.00 -6.81 5.26
N LEU A 80 10.20 -5.76 5.45
CA LEU A 80 10.52 -4.42 4.93
C LEU A 80 11.73 -3.81 5.66
N LYS A 81 11.85 -4.03 6.97
CA LYS A 81 13.05 -3.65 7.74
C LYS A 81 14.28 -4.45 7.31
N GLU A 82 14.15 -5.76 7.09
CA GLU A 82 15.25 -6.61 6.61
C GLU A 82 15.76 -6.23 5.22
N LYS A 83 14.95 -5.53 4.43
CA LYS A 83 15.32 -4.97 3.12
C LYS A 83 15.79 -3.51 3.18
N ASP A 84 15.93 -2.95 4.39
CA ASP A 84 16.27 -1.54 4.63
C ASP A 84 15.31 -0.54 3.95
N LEU A 85 14.06 -0.95 3.70
CA LEU A 85 13.05 -0.12 3.04
C LEU A 85 12.29 0.79 4.01
N ILE A 86 12.23 0.41 5.28
CA ILE A 86 11.61 1.19 6.36
C ILE A 86 12.48 1.12 7.61
N MET A 87 12.41 2.15 8.44
CA MET A 87 13.03 2.18 9.76
C MET A 87 11.96 2.48 10.81
N GLU A 88 12.06 1.84 11.98
CA GLU A 88 11.32 2.28 13.17
C GLU A 88 12.28 3.16 13.97
N ALA A 89 11.85 4.39 14.28
CA ALA A 89 12.59 5.33 15.14
C ALA A 89 12.45 4.96 16.63
#